data_AF-A0A528N0W1-F1
#
_entry.id   AF-A0A528N0W1-F1
#
_cell.length_a   1.000
_cell.length_b   1.000
_cell.length_c   1.000
_cell.angle_alpha   90.00
_cell.angle_beta   90.00
_cell.angle_gamma   90.00
#
_symmetry.space_group_name_H-M   'P 1'
#
loop_
_entity.id
_entity.type
_entity.pdbx_description
1 polymer ?
#
loop_
_entity_poly.entity_id
_entity_poly.type
_entity_poly.pdbx_seq_one_letter_code
_entity_poly.pdbx_strand_id
1 'polypeptide(L)' 'DRPTDFSGYRPKNFDMGYQGDVSVRQALQLSLNVPAISVLDAVGPARLLARFRQAGVTPILPVNQAPGLAIGLGG' A
#
# COMPACT_ATOMS: atom_id res chain seq x y z
N ASP A 1 12.75 0.85 -1.56
CA ASP A 1 12.43 0.69 -0.14
C ASP A 1 13.26 1.66 0.70
N ARG A 2 12.70 2.84 0.99
CA ARG A 2 13.35 3.94 1.74
C ARG A 2 12.28 4.71 2.52
N PRO A 3 12.60 5.37 3.66
CA PRO A 3 11.61 6.18 4.37
C PRO A 3 10.97 7.18 3.41
N THR A 4 9.64 7.14 3.30
CA THR A 4 8.89 7.96 2.34
C THR A 4 7.67 8.55 3.03
N ASP A 5 7.42 9.83 2.76
CA ASP A 5 6.23 10.55 3.21
C ASP A 5 5.25 10.66 2.03
N PHE A 6 4.07 10.08 2.20
CA PHE A 6 2.98 10.15 1.24
C PHE A 6 1.91 11.10 1.78
N SER A 7 2.14 12.41 1.66
CA SER A 7 1.23 13.46 2.13
C SER A 7 0.84 13.30 3.62
N GLY A 8 1.82 13.05 4.48
CA GLY A 8 1.65 12.82 5.92
C GLY A 8 1.50 11.35 6.33
N TYR A 9 1.31 10.43 5.38
CA TYR A 9 1.30 8.99 5.64
C TYR A 9 2.71 8.40 5.53
N ARG A 10 3.17 7.70 6.58
CA ARG A 10 4.53 7.16 6.69
C ARG A 10 4.50 5.66 7.03
N PRO A 11 4.39 4.77 6.02
CA PRO A 11 4.41 3.34 6.27
C PRO A 11 5.80 2.90 6.76
N LYS A 12 5.85 1.85 7.58
CA LYS A 12 7.08 1.22 8.03
C LYS A 12 7.04 -0.27 7.73
N ASN A 13 8.18 -0.86 7.38
CA ASN A 13 8.32 -2.31 7.30
C ASN A 13 8.31 -2.93 8.70
N PHE A 14 7.96 -4.21 8.79
CA PHE A 14 7.83 -4.93 10.06
C PHE A 14 9.16 -5.04 10.83
N ASP A 15 10.27 -5.19 10.11
CA ASP A 15 11.63 -5.30 10.64
C ASP A 15 12.26 -3.93 11.02
N MET A 16 11.50 -2.83 10.91
CA MET A 16 11.93 -1.45 11.09
C MET A 16 13.16 -1.03 10.25
N GLY A 17 13.57 -1.87 9.29
CA GLY A 17 14.66 -1.63 8.36
C GLY A 17 14.17 -1.17 6.98
N TYR A 18 15.12 -0.75 6.16
CA TYR A 18 14.91 -0.43 4.75
C TYR A 18 15.93 -1.16 3.90
N GLN A 19 15.48 -1.77 2.81
CA GLN A 19 16.31 -2.63 1.95
C GLN A 19 16.89 -1.90 0.73
N GLY A 20 16.66 -0.59 0.58
CA GLY A 20 17.15 0.16 -0.58
C GLY A 20 16.37 -0.19 -1.85
N ASP A 21 17.03 -0.24 -3.00
CA ASP A 21 16.34 -0.54 -4.26
C ASP A 21 16.06 -2.04 -4.36
N VAL A 22 14.78 -2.39 -4.54
CA VAL A 22 14.29 -3.77 -4.56
C VAL A 22 13.38 -3.99 -5.76
N SER A 23 13.39 -5.20 -6.30
CA SER A 23 12.41 -5.58 -7.34
C SER A 23 11.02 -5.79 -6.75
N VAL A 24 9.99 -5.69 -7.60
CA VAL A 24 8.59 -5.99 -7.21
C VAL A 24 8.46 -7.42 -6.68
N ARG A 25 9.18 -8.38 -7.28
CA ARG A 25 9.20 -9.77 -6.84
C ARG A 25 9.75 -9.92 -5.42
N GLN A 26 10.89 -9.29 -5.13
CA GLN A 26 11.49 -9.33 -3.79
C GLN A 26 10.61 -8.65 -2.75
N ALA A 27 10.06 -7.47 -3.08
CA ALA A 27 9.15 -6.77 -2.19
C ALA A 27 7.93 -7.61 -1.81
N LEU A 28 7.37 -8.36 -2.76
CA LEU A 28 6.27 -9.29 -2.51
C LEU A 28 6.70 -10.48 -1.64
N GLN A 29 7.86 -11.09 -1.92
CA GLN A 29 8.37 -12.23 -1.14
C GLN A 29 8.67 -11.87 0.31
N LEU A 30 9.13 -10.64 0.54
CA LEU A 30 9.49 -10.13 1.86
C LEU A 30 8.36 -9.37 2.54
N SER A 31 7.19 -9.26 1.88
CA SER A 31 6.02 -8.53 2.38
C SER A 31 6.35 -7.09 2.82
N LEU A 32 7.17 -6.38 2.04
CA LEU A 32 7.60 -5.02 2.37
C LEU A 32 6.47 -4.01 2.16
N ASN A 33 6.19 -3.22 3.19
CA ASN A 33 5.09 -2.26 3.20
C ASN A 33 5.41 -1.03 2.34
N VAL A 34 6.63 -0.50 2.42
CA VAL A 34 6.97 0.77 1.74
C VAL A 34 6.95 0.63 0.22
N PRO A 35 7.53 -0.41 -0.42
CA PRO A 35 7.37 -0.60 -1.86
C PRO A 35 5.91 -0.87 -2.27
N ALA A 36 5.15 -1.60 -1.46
CA ALA A 36 3.73 -1.85 -1.73
C ALA A 36 2.92 -0.54 -1.78
N ILE A 37 3.13 0.36 -0.81
CA ILE A 37 2.51 1.68 -0.81
C ILE A 37 3.03 2.56 -1.95
N SER A 38 4.32 2.49 -2.28
CA SER A 38 4.88 3.26 -3.40
C SER A 38 4.23 2.90 -4.74
N VAL A 39 3.97 1.61 -4.98
CA VAL A 39 3.25 1.14 -6.18
C VAL A 39 1.79 1.57 -6.12
N LEU A 40 1.14 1.47 -4.95
CA LEU A 40 -0.25 1.87 -4.79
C LEU A 40 -0.46 3.37 -5.01
N ASP A 41 0.47 4.20 -4.57
CA ASP A 41 0.45 5.65 -4.78
C ASP A 41 0.51 5.99 -6.27
N ALA A 42 1.42 5.34 -7.01
CA ALA A 42 1.54 5.52 -8.46
C ALA A 42 0.31 5.01 -9.24
N VAL A 43 -0.35 3.94 -8.78
CA VAL A 43 -1.51 3.34 -9.45
C VAL A 43 -2.83 4.01 -9.06
N GLY A 44 -2.93 4.49 -7.82
CA GLY A 44 -4.12 5.09 -7.23
C GLY A 44 -4.96 4.08 -6.42
N PRO A 45 -5.32 4.40 -5.15
CA PRO A 45 -6.15 3.55 -4.28
C PRO A 45 -7.51 3.14 -4.86
N ALA A 46 -8.13 4.01 -5.67
CA ALA A 46 -9.41 3.71 -6.31
C ALA A 46 -9.35 2.50 -7.25
N ARG A 47 -8.21 2.27 -7.92
CA ARG A 47 -8.03 1.11 -8.80
C ARG A 47 -7.92 -0.18 -8.00
N LEU A 48 -7.24 -0.15 -6.84
CA LEU A 48 -7.19 -1.29 -5.93
C LEU A 48 -8.60 -1.63 -5.39
N LEU A 49 -9.38 -0.62 -5.01
CA LEU A 49 -10.77 -0.84 -4.58
C LEU A 49 -11.63 -1.46 -5.68
N ALA A 50 -11.49 -1.01 -6.93
CA ALA A 50 -12.19 -1.62 -8.07
C ALA A 50 -11.79 -3.09 -8.27
N ARG A 51 -10.50 -3.42 -8.10
CA ARG A 51 -10.00 -4.81 -8.15
C ARG A 51 -10.56 -5.68 -7.02
N PHE A 52 -10.64 -5.15 -5.80
CA PHE A 52 -11.28 -5.87 -4.70
C PHE A 52 -12.74 -6.22 -5.01
N ARG A 53 -13.52 -5.24 -5.50
CA ARG A 53 -14.92 -5.47 -5.89
C ARG A 53 -15.04 -6.54 -6.98
N GLN A 54 -14.15 -6.52 -7.98
CA GLN A 54 -14.10 -7.54 -9.03
C GLN A 54 -13.76 -8.93 -8.49
N ALA A 55 -12.98 -9.00 -7.40
CA ALA A 55 -12.63 -10.24 -6.71
C ALA A 55 -13.68 -10.67 -5.66
N GLY A 56 -14.83 -9.98 -5.56
CA GLY A 56 -15.87 -10.27 -4.56
C GLY A 56 -15.57 -9.76 -3.16
N VAL A 57 -14.50 -8.98 -2.98
CA VAL A 57 -14.14 -8.33 -1.71
C VAL A 57 -14.81 -6.96 -1.66
N THR A 58 -15.55 -6.68 -0.58
CA THR A 58 -16.16 -5.36 -0.34
C THR A 58 -15.53 -4.73 0.90
N PRO A 59 -14.46 -3.93 0.76
CA PRO A 59 -13.83 -3.28 1.89
C PRO A 59 -14.76 -2.29 2.56
N ILE A 60 -14.77 -2.27 3.89
CA ILE A 60 -15.48 -1.25 4.67
C ILE A 60 -14.56 -0.03 4.75
N LEU A 61 -15.04 1.11 4.27
CA LEU A 61 -14.32 2.37 4.29
C LEU A 61 -14.94 3.32 5.33
N PRO A 62 -14.16 4.25 5.90
CA PRO A 62 -14.70 5.31 6.74
C PRO A 62 -15.76 6.13 5.97
N VAL A 63 -16.84 6.48 6.65
CA VAL A 63 -17.94 7.26 6.08
C VAL A 63 -17.40 8.61 5.59
N ASN A 64 -17.76 9.01 4.37
CA ASN A 64 -17.35 10.26 3.72
C ASN A 64 -15.82 10.42 3.48
N GLN A 65 -15.05 9.35 3.49
CA GLN A 65 -13.63 9.39 3.11
C GLN A 65 -13.37 8.65 1.80
N ALA A 66 -12.55 9.25 0.95
CA ALA A 66 -12.02 8.57 -0.23
C ALA A 66 -11.05 7.46 0.20
N PRO A 67 -10.86 6.40 -0.62
CA PRO A 67 -9.90 5.34 -0.32
C PRO A 67 -8.48 5.92 -0.23
N GLY A 68 -7.85 5.78 0.93
CA GLY A 68 -6.47 6.19 1.18
C GLY A 68 -5.47 5.06 0.95
N LEU A 69 -4.17 5.38 1.02
CA LEU A 69 -3.08 4.41 0.82
C LEU A 69 -3.07 3.27 1.84
N ALA A 70 -3.59 3.49 3.05
CA ALA A 70 -3.66 2.49 4.12
C ALA A 70 -4.39 1.19 3.71
N ILE A 71 -5.33 1.27 2.75
CA ILE A 71 -6.02 0.09 2.21
C ILE A 71 -5.05 -0.93 1.59
N GLY A 72 -3.88 -0.49 1.13
CA GLY A 72 -2.83 -1.35 0.60
C GLY A 72 -2.19 -2.27 1.63
N LEU A 73 -2.34 -1.95 2.93
CA LEU A 73 -1.78 -2.72 4.05
C LEU A 73 -2.86 -3.33 4.95
N GLY A 74 -4.13 -3.28 4.54
CA GLY A 74 -5.25 -3.87 5.29
C GLY A 74 -6.08 -2.88 6.12
N GLY A 75 -5.78 -1.57 6.06
CA GLY A 75 -6.51 -0.54 6.82
C GLY A 75 -5.84 -0.14 8.12
#